data_AF-A0A9P0GKY2-F1
#
_entry.id   AF-A0A9P0GKY2-F1
#
_cell.length_a   1.000
_cell.length_b   1.000
_cell.length_c   1.000
_cell.angle_alpha   90.00
_cell.angle_beta   90.00
_cell.angle_gamma   90.00
#
_symmetry.space_group_name_H-M   'P 1'
#
loop_
_entity.id
_entity.type
_entity.pdbx_description
1 polymer ?
#
loop_
_entity_poly.entity_id
_entity_poly.type
_entity_poly.pdbx_seq_one_letter_code
_entity_poly.pdbx_strand_id
1 'polypeptide(L)'
;MLKHQIYSKEDVEVDKQYPCTVELHDNHNHRVDVADALRERPLGPDAKQELLHLFEKVHSAGSAYHTFYATNMELYGNKYNEKNFYRFYFPTKSDVRNLWQKTLKQQYGERTEFIMLKKLQEILSSKNGTLFKIVQVGDQYAASISTPLMQSAQKLPQVLEILFVHATGNCDLQDHKVYSL
;
A
#
# COMPACT_ATOMS: atom_id res chain seq x y z
N MET A 1 -23.72 0.56 3.26
CA MET A 1 -24.40 0.82 4.55
C MET A 1 -23.38 1.35 5.56
N LEU A 2 -23.27 2.67 5.70
CA LEU A 2 -22.60 3.31 6.83
C LEU A 2 -23.66 3.48 7.91
N LYS A 3 -23.50 2.78 9.04
CA LYS A 3 -24.32 3.00 10.23
C LYS A 3 -23.99 4.40 10.74
N HIS A 4 -24.80 5.37 10.34
CA HIS A 4 -24.81 6.69 10.96
C HIS A 4 -25.46 6.49 12.32
N GLN A 5 -24.71 6.76 13.38
CA GLN A 5 -25.25 6.82 14.73
C GLN A 5 -26.07 8.11 14.78
N ILE A 6 -27.36 8.00 14.45
CA ILE A 6 -28.32 9.06 14.73
C ILE A 6 -28.48 9.03 16.25
N TYR A 7 -27.90 10.01 16.95
CA TYR A 7 -28.25 10.24 18.33
C TYR A 7 -29.73 10.61 18.35
N SER A 8 -30.57 9.69 18.82
CA SER A 8 -31.95 9.99 19.16
C SER A 8 -31.95 11.11 20.19
N LYS A 9 -32.97 11.95 20.08
CA LYS A 9 -33.26 13.09 20.96
C LYS A 9 -33.67 12.57 22.36
N GLU A 10 -32.78 11.84 23.02
CA GLU A 10 -32.94 11.37 24.38
C GLU A 10 -32.12 12.30 25.29
N ASP A 11 -32.87 12.97 26.16
CA ASP A 11 -32.48 13.90 27.22
C ASP A 11 -30.98 13.98 27.52
N VAL A 12 -30.31 14.91 26.83
CA VAL A 12 -28.96 15.33 27.21
C VAL A 12 -29.08 16.05 28.56
N GLU A 13 -28.53 15.45 29.61
CA GLU A 13 -28.49 16.04 30.95
C GLU A 13 -27.68 17.34 30.90
N VAL A 14 -28.36 18.48 30.84
CA VAL A 14 -27.74 19.79 30.70
C VAL A 14 -27.08 20.17 32.02
N ASP A 15 -25.78 20.46 32.00
CA ASP A 15 -25.05 21.03 33.13
C ASP A 15 -25.75 22.32 33.59
N LYS A 16 -26.28 22.31 34.82
CA LYS A 16 -27.06 23.42 35.40
C LYS A 16 -26.20 24.66 35.67
N GLN A 17 -24.88 24.53 35.74
CA GLN A 17 -23.97 25.62 36.07
C GLN A 17 -23.54 26.41 34.83
N TYR A 18 -23.44 25.74 33.67
CA TYR A 18 -23.12 26.37 32.38
C TYR A 18 -23.91 25.70 31.25
N PRO A 19 -25.23 25.98 31.12
CA PRO A 19 -26.04 25.37 30.09
C PRO A 19 -25.66 25.96 28.72
N CYS A 20 -24.76 25.29 28.01
CA CYS A 20 -24.43 25.58 26.63
C CYS A 20 -24.94 24.44 25.74
N THR A 21 -25.86 24.74 24.85
CA THR A 21 -26.34 23.81 23.82
C THR A 21 -25.69 24.22 22.50
N VAL A 22 -24.94 23.30 21.90
CA VAL A 22 -24.39 23.49 20.55
C VAL A 22 -25.25 22.69 19.58
N GLU A 23 -26.00 23.40 18.74
CA GLU A 23 -26.74 22.82 17.63
C GLU A 23 -25.93 22.96 16.35
N LEU A 24 -25.51 21.84 15.76
CA LEU A 24 -24.83 21.83 14.47
C LEU A 24 -25.84 21.51 13.39
N HIS A 25 -26.02 22.43 12.44
CA HIS A 25 -26.84 22.22 11.26
C HIS A 25 -25.96 21.99 10.03
N ASP A 26 -26.37 21.05 9.18
CA ASP A 26 -25.68 20.71 7.93
C ASP A 26 -26.03 21.71 6.80
N ASN A 27 -25.89 23.00 7.09
CA ASN A 27 -26.18 24.09 6.18
C ASN A 27 -24.89 24.65 5.60
N HIS A 28 -24.54 24.22 4.39
CA HIS A 28 -23.41 24.76 3.67
C HIS A 28 -23.80 26.03 2.91
N ASN A 29 -22.98 27.08 3.04
CA ASN A 29 -23.11 28.31 2.25
C ASN A 29 -22.55 28.19 0.82
N HIS A 30 -22.15 26.98 0.42
CA HIS A 30 -21.58 26.67 -0.88
C HIS A 30 -22.08 25.31 -1.37
N ARG A 31 -21.97 25.12 -2.69
CA ARG A 31 -22.30 23.86 -3.35
C ARG A 31 -21.32 22.76 -2.94
N VAL A 32 -21.83 21.66 -2.42
CA VAL A 32 -21.05 20.46 -2.00
C VAL A 32 -20.84 19.43 -3.11
N ASP A 33 -21.38 19.72 -4.30
CA ASP A 33 -21.25 18.92 -5.53
C ASP A 33 -20.18 19.49 -6.49
N VAL A 34 -19.36 20.43 -6.03
CA VAL A 34 -18.21 20.94 -6.79
C VAL A 34 -17.02 19.99 -6.69
N ALA A 35 -16.20 19.93 -7.73
CA ALA A 35 -15.07 19.01 -7.84
C ALA A 35 -14.13 19.03 -6.62
N ASP A 36 -13.89 20.21 -6.03
CA ASP A 36 -13.04 20.35 -4.84
C ASP A 36 -13.67 19.69 -3.60
N ALA A 37 -14.97 19.90 -3.37
CA ALA A 37 -15.68 19.24 -2.27
C ALA A 37 -15.75 17.71 -2.46
N LEU A 38 -15.83 17.24 -3.70
CA LEU A 38 -15.84 15.81 -4.03
C LEU A 38 -14.49 15.13 -3.79
N ARG A 39 -13.39 15.90 -3.80
CA ARG A 39 -12.04 15.40 -3.46
C ARG A 39 -11.82 15.25 -1.97
N GLU A 40 -12.56 15.95 -1.13
CA GLU A 40 -12.43 15.82 0.32
C GLU A 40 -13.22 14.62 0.88
N ARG A 41 -14.12 14.04 0.08
CA ARG A 41 -14.89 12.86 0.48
C ARG A 41 -13.98 11.67 0.81
N PRO A 42 -14.37 10.82 1.77
CA PRO A 42 -13.61 9.63 2.10
C PRO A 42 -13.57 8.66 0.91
N LEU A 43 -12.49 7.89 0.84
CA LEU A 43 -12.36 6.80 -0.13
C LEU A 43 -13.45 5.74 0.13
N GLY A 44 -14.14 5.34 -0.93
CA GLY A 44 -15.21 4.34 -0.86
C GLY A 44 -14.69 2.96 -0.46
N PRO A 45 -15.56 2.13 0.16
CA PRO A 45 -15.18 0.79 0.62
C PRO A 45 -14.75 -0.12 -0.54
N ASP A 46 -15.44 -0.05 -1.67
CA ASP A 46 -15.19 -0.91 -2.84
C ASP A 46 -13.82 -0.61 -3.46
N ALA A 47 -13.52 0.67 -3.70
CA ALA A 47 -12.22 1.11 -4.22
C ALA A 47 -11.08 0.74 -3.26
N LYS A 48 -11.31 0.87 -1.94
CA LYS A 48 -10.35 0.44 -0.93
C LYS A 48 -10.10 -1.07 -0.98
N GLN A 49 -11.15 -1.88 -1.11
CA GLN A 49 -11.03 -3.34 -1.17
C GLN A 49 -10.28 -3.80 -2.42
N GLU A 50 -10.56 -3.20 -3.58
CA GLU A 50 -9.87 -3.50 -4.83
C GLU A 50 -8.36 -3.16 -4.74
N LEU A 51 -8.01 -2.03 -4.14
CA LEU A 51 -6.61 -1.69 -3.88
C LEU A 51 -5.93 -2.69 -2.94
N LEU A 52 -6.62 -3.14 -1.87
CA LEU A 52 -6.07 -4.15 -0.97
C LEU A 52 -5.80 -5.46 -1.71
N HIS A 53 -6.69 -5.89 -2.60
CA HIS A 53 -6.48 -7.06 -3.46
C HIS A 53 -5.27 -6.92 -4.38
N LEU A 54 -5.03 -5.72 -4.93
CA LEU A 54 -3.83 -5.45 -5.72
C LEU A 54 -2.55 -5.56 -4.86
N PHE A 55 -2.60 -5.11 -3.60
CA PHE A 55 -1.45 -5.25 -2.69
C PHE A 55 -1.17 -6.70 -2.32
N GLU A 56 -2.20 -7.53 -2.14
CA GLU A 56 -2.05 -8.98 -1.94
C GLU A 56 -1.36 -9.65 -3.14
N LYS A 57 -1.58 -9.13 -4.34
CA LYS A 57 -0.87 -9.51 -5.57
C LYS A 57 0.52 -8.89 -5.71
N VAL A 58 1.09 -8.37 -4.62
CA VAL A 58 2.46 -7.82 -4.56
C VAL A 58 2.64 -6.56 -5.41
N HIS A 59 1.56 -5.81 -5.70
CA HIS A 59 1.72 -4.50 -6.31
C HIS A 59 2.32 -3.50 -5.32
N SER A 60 3.28 -2.70 -5.81
CA SER A 60 3.68 -1.45 -5.16
C SER A 60 2.54 -0.43 -5.17
N ALA A 61 2.60 0.60 -4.33
CA ALA A 61 1.60 1.68 -4.34
C ALA A 61 1.44 2.32 -5.74
N GLY A 62 2.55 2.54 -6.46
CA GLY A 62 2.54 3.12 -7.80
C GLY A 62 1.91 2.19 -8.83
N SER A 63 2.35 0.93 -8.88
CA SER A 63 1.78 -0.04 -9.81
C SER A 63 0.31 -0.32 -9.52
N ALA A 64 -0.10 -0.40 -8.24
CA ALA A 64 -1.50 -0.58 -7.86
C ALA A 64 -2.36 0.61 -8.31
N TYR A 65 -1.87 1.85 -8.12
CA TYR A 65 -2.56 3.06 -8.60
C TYR A 65 -2.80 3.01 -10.10
N HIS A 66 -1.77 2.70 -10.89
CA HIS A 66 -1.90 2.65 -12.35
C HIS A 66 -2.82 1.51 -12.81
N THR A 67 -2.67 0.31 -12.23
CA THR A 67 -3.55 -0.82 -12.54
C THR A 67 -5.01 -0.51 -12.20
N PHE A 68 -5.27 0.02 -11.00
CA PHE A 68 -6.62 0.40 -10.56
C PHE A 68 -7.27 1.39 -11.53
N TYR A 69 -6.54 2.43 -11.92
CA TYR A 69 -7.07 3.44 -12.87
C TYR A 69 -7.32 2.86 -14.26
N ALA A 70 -6.40 2.03 -14.77
CA ALA A 70 -6.58 1.40 -16.08
C ALA A 70 -7.82 0.48 -16.08
N THR A 71 -7.97 -0.38 -15.08
CA THR A 71 -9.11 -1.29 -14.93
C THR A 71 -10.43 -0.52 -14.77
N ASN A 72 -10.47 0.52 -13.95
CA ASN A 72 -11.69 1.30 -13.75
C ASN A 72 -12.04 2.19 -14.95
N MET A 73 -11.04 2.64 -15.73
CA MET A 73 -11.28 3.34 -16.98
C MET A 73 -11.96 2.43 -18.01
N GLU A 74 -11.50 1.18 -18.12
CA GLU A 74 -12.12 0.16 -18.98
C GLU A 74 -13.54 -0.17 -18.50
N LEU A 75 -13.73 -0.36 -17.19
CA LEU A 75 -15.03 -0.70 -16.60
C LEU A 75 -16.08 0.39 -16.80
N TYR A 76 -15.71 1.66 -16.62
CA TYR A 76 -16.67 2.76 -16.69
C TYR A 76 -16.86 3.33 -18.10
N GLY A 77 -15.93 3.08 -19.02
CA GLY A 77 -15.99 3.55 -20.41
C GLY A 77 -16.36 5.03 -20.50
N ASN A 78 -17.47 5.34 -21.16
CA ASN A 78 -17.95 6.71 -21.35
C ASN A 78 -18.25 7.46 -20.04
N LYS A 79 -18.57 6.75 -18.96
CA LYS A 79 -18.86 7.34 -17.63
C LYS A 79 -17.59 7.67 -16.84
N TYR A 80 -16.41 7.30 -17.35
CA TYR A 80 -15.14 7.53 -16.66
C TYR A 80 -14.92 9.03 -16.34
N ASN A 81 -15.17 9.90 -17.31
CA ASN A 81 -14.94 11.35 -17.16
C ASN A 81 -15.84 11.98 -16.11
N GLU A 82 -17.03 11.41 -15.86
CA GLU A 82 -17.93 11.89 -14.81
C GLU A 82 -17.46 11.43 -13.43
N LYS A 83 -16.92 10.21 -13.34
CA LYS A 83 -16.57 9.56 -12.07
C LYS A 83 -15.16 9.86 -11.58
N ASN A 84 -14.20 10.12 -12.47
CA ASN A 84 -12.78 10.22 -12.11
C ASN A 84 -12.46 11.37 -11.14
N PHE A 85 -13.34 12.37 -11.04
CA PHE A 85 -13.21 13.51 -10.12
C PHE A 85 -13.64 13.19 -8.69
N TYR A 86 -14.40 12.12 -8.48
CA TYR A 86 -14.93 11.74 -7.18
C TYR A 86 -13.93 10.85 -6.44
N ARG A 87 -13.31 11.38 -5.38
CA ARG A 87 -12.35 10.59 -4.56
C ARG A 87 -12.96 9.32 -3.98
N PHE A 88 -14.28 9.33 -3.75
CA PHE A 88 -15.01 8.15 -3.30
C PHE A 88 -14.80 6.94 -4.22
N TYR A 89 -14.74 7.14 -5.54
CA TYR A 89 -14.50 6.08 -6.53
C TYR A 89 -13.03 6.01 -6.96
N PHE A 90 -12.39 7.18 -7.11
CA PHE A 90 -11.03 7.30 -7.64
C PHE A 90 -10.07 7.86 -6.60
N PRO A 91 -9.26 7.01 -5.94
CA PRO A 91 -8.35 7.42 -4.90
C PRO A 91 -7.25 8.34 -5.45
N THR A 92 -6.81 9.29 -4.64
CA THR A 92 -5.59 10.04 -4.95
C THR A 92 -4.35 9.15 -4.81
N LYS A 93 -3.22 9.56 -5.41
CA LYS A 93 -1.93 8.89 -5.20
C LYS A 93 -1.57 8.79 -3.72
N SER A 94 -1.88 9.83 -2.95
CA SER A 94 -1.66 9.88 -1.50
C SER A 94 -2.51 8.84 -0.77
N ASP A 95 -3.77 8.65 -1.18
CA ASP A 95 -4.64 7.62 -0.59
C ASP A 95 -4.06 6.23 -0.79
N VAL A 96 -3.65 5.91 -2.01
CA VAL A 96 -3.07 4.60 -2.34
C VAL A 96 -1.76 4.39 -1.56
N ARG A 97 -0.88 5.40 -1.52
CA ARG A 97 0.37 5.33 -0.76
C ARG A 97 0.11 5.12 0.73
N ASN A 98 -0.79 5.89 1.33
CA ASN A 98 -1.09 5.81 2.76
C ASN A 98 -1.75 4.47 3.11
N LEU A 99 -2.65 3.98 2.25
CA LEU A 99 -3.28 2.67 2.41
C LEU A 99 -2.23 1.55 2.31
N TRP A 100 -1.37 1.60 1.29
CA TRP A 100 -0.27 0.63 1.12
C TRP A 100 0.67 0.61 2.32
N GLN A 101 1.10 1.78 2.80
CA GLN A 101 1.96 1.87 3.99
C GLN A 101 1.26 1.31 5.23
N LYS A 102 -0.03 1.61 5.43
CA LYS A 102 -0.81 1.08 6.54
C LYS A 102 -0.93 -0.44 6.47
N THR A 103 -1.27 -0.99 5.31
CA THR A 103 -1.40 -2.44 5.10
C THR A 103 -0.05 -3.14 5.30
N LEU A 104 1.02 -2.59 4.75
CA LEU A 104 2.35 -3.15 4.96
C LEU A 104 2.81 -3.06 6.41
N LYS A 105 2.55 -1.95 7.10
CA LYS A 105 2.86 -1.84 8.54
C LYS A 105 2.08 -2.88 9.35
N GLN A 106 0.84 -3.18 8.98
CA GLN A 106 0.05 -4.23 9.62
C GLN A 106 0.59 -5.63 9.34
N GLN A 107 0.97 -5.94 8.10
CA GLN A 107 1.50 -7.27 7.72
C GLN A 107 2.94 -7.50 8.19
N TYR A 108 3.79 -6.48 8.09
CA TYR A 108 5.23 -6.61 8.31
C TYR A 108 5.71 -6.00 9.61
N GLY A 109 4.91 -5.19 10.31
CA GLY A 109 5.29 -4.48 11.53
C GLY A 109 6.09 -3.20 11.23
N GLU A 110 6.79 -2.69 12.24
CA GLU A 110 7.76 -1.62 12.04
C GLU A 110 8.92 -2.11 11.17
N ARG A 111 9.27 -1.30 10.15
CA ARG A 111 10.42 -1.52 9.29
C ARG A 111 11.70 -1.10 10.00
N THR A 112 12.07 -1.80 11.06
CA THR A 112 13.46 -1.77 11.48
C THR A 112 14.24 -2.72 10.59
N GLU A 113 15.43 -2.29 10.19
CA GLU A 113 16.37 -3.05 9.34
C GLU A 113 16.54 -4.49 9.82
N PHE A 114 16.69 -4.66 11.13
CA PHE A 114 16.78 -5.95 11.79
C PHE A 114 15.57 -6.86 11.54
N ILE A 115 14.34 -6.34 11.69
CA ILE A 115 13.12 -7.13 11.49
C ILE A 115 12.98 -7.56 10.02
N MET A 116 13.36 -6.68 9.09
CA MET A 116 13.23 -6.95 7.66
C MET A 116 14.17 -8.07 7.21
N LEU A 117 15.44 -8.01 7.63
CA LEU A 117 16.43 -9.03 7.32
C LEU A 117 16.10 -10.38 7.98
N LYS A 118 15.62 -10.36 9.23
CA LYS A 118 15.18 -11.57 9.92
C LYS A 118 14.03 -12.26 9.17
N LYS A 119 13.02 -11.51 8.74
CA LYS A 119 11.90 -12.05 7.93
C LYS A 119 12.38 -12.58 6.58
N LEU A 120 13.34 -11.92 5.95
CA LEU A 120 13.93 -12.41 4.70
C LEU A 120 14.63 -13.76 4.92
N GLN A 121 15.40 -13.90 6.01
CA GLN A 121 16.03 -15.17 6.37
C GLN A 121 15.00 -16.27 6.67
N GLU A 122 13.92 -15.95 7.39
CA GLU A 122 12.83 -16.91 7.67
C GLU A 122 12.18 -17.41 6.38
N ILE A 123 11.86 -16.50 5.45
CA ILE A 123 11.28 -16.84 4.14
C ILE A 123 12.24 -17.71 3.32
N LEU A 124 13.52 -17.32 3.22
CA LEU A 124 14.50 -18.05 2.43
C LEU A 124 14.79 -19.43 3.03
N SER A 125 14.82 -19.54 4.36
CA SER A 125 14.98 -20.83 5.07
C SER A 125 13.79 -21.76 4.85
N SER A 126 12.57 -21.22 4.68
CA SER A 126 11.37 -22.02 4.39
C SER A 126 11.34 -22.59 2.96
N LYS A 127 12.17 -22.06 2.05
CA LYS A 127 12.21 -22.50 0.65
C LYS A 127 13.25 -23.59 0.44
N ASN A 128 12.77 -24.83 0.34
CA ASN A 128 13.63 -25.99 0.05
C ASN A 128 14.53 -25.77 -1.19
N GLY A 129 15.82 -26.03 -1.02
CA GLY A 129 16.82 -25.97 -2.08
C GLY A 129 17.28 -24.56 -2.46
N THR A 130 16.77 -23.50 -1.83
CA THR A 130 17.32 -22.14 -2.05
C THR A 130 18.54 -21.93 -1.17
N LEU A 131 19.68 -21.62 -1.77
CA LEU A 131 20.89 -21.20 -1.05
C LEU A 131 20.85 -19.69 -0.87
N PHE A 132 21.18 -19.20 0.32
CA PHE A 132 21.27 -17.77 0.56
C PHE A 132 22.35 -17.43 1.58
N LYS A 133 22.90 -16.23 1.46
CA LYS A 133 23.81 -15.64 2.43
C LYS A 133 23.52 -14.15 2.54
N ILE A 134 23.31 -13.68 3.77
CA ILE A 134 23.10 -12.26 4.05
C ILE A 134 24.23 -11.81 4.96
N VAL A 135 24.92 -10.74 4.60
CA VAL A 135 26.08 -10.20 5.31
C VAL A 135 25.92 -8.70 5.46
N GLN A 136 26.30 -8.18 6.62
CA GLN A 136 26.44 -6.76 6.86
C GLN A 136 27.86 -6.32 6.49
N VAL A 137 27.99 -5.29 5.68
CA VAL A 137 29.26 -4.68 5.25
C VAL A 137 29.21 -3.19 5.59
N GLY A 138 29.76 -2.84 6.76
CA GLY A 138 29.60 -1.50 7.33
C GLY A 138 28.14 -1.21 7.69
N ASP A 139 27.63 -0.08 7.21
CA ASP A 139 26.23 0.34 7.39
C ASP A 139 25.31 -0.21 6.28
N GLN A 140 25.82 -1.07 5.39
CA GLN A 140 25.07 -1.65 4.28
C GLN A 140 24.89 -3.15 4.45
N TYR A 141 23.86 -3.71 3.80
CA TYR A 141 23.67 -5.15 3.74
C TYR A 141 23.77 -5.66 2.30
N ALA A 142 24.43 -6.80 2.18
CA ALA A 142 24.52 -7.57 0.96
C ALA A 142 23.82 -8.91 1.15
N ALA A 143 22.82 -9.20 0.31
CA ALA A 143 22.18 -10.50 0.23
C ALA A 143 22.55 -11.19 -1.09
N SER A 144 23.00 -12.43 -1.02
CA SER A 144 23.22 -13.33 -2.14
C SER A 144 22.20 -14.45 -2.07
N ILE A 145 21.43 -14.66 -3.13
CA ILE A 145 20.38 -15.69 -3.20
C ILE A 145 20.59 -16.51 -4.49
N SER A 146 20.57 -17.84 -4.35
CA SER A 146 20.63 -18.77 -5.47
C SER A 146 19.51 -19.80 -5.36
N THR A 147 18.54 -19.69 -6.26
CA THR A 147 17.37 -20.59 -6.31
C THR A 147 17.74 -21.96 -6.92
N PRO A 148 16.93 -23.02 -6.71
CA PRO A 148 17.18 -24.32 -7.35
C PRO A 148 17.32 -24.24 -8.88
N LEU A 149 16.59 -23.31 -9.51
CA LEU A 149 16.68 -23.06 -10.95
C LEU A 149 18.05 -22.50 -11.35
N MET A 150 18.58 -21.55 -10.57
CA MET A 150 19.90 -20.94 -10.80
C MET A 150 21.01 -21.96 -10.59
N GLN A 151 20.92 -22.76 -9.53
CA GLN A 151 21.83 -23.87 -9.27
C GLN A 151 21.80 -24.94 -10.38
N SER A 152 20.63 -25.18 -10.98
CA SER A 152 20.50 -26.10 -12.12
C SER A 152 21.14 -25.52 -13.38
N ALA A 153 21.01 -24.21 -13.61
CA ALA A 153 21.60 -23.51 -14.74
C ALA A 153 23.14 -23.38 -14.65
N GLN A 154 23.73 -23.38 -13.44
CA GLN A 154 25.19 -23.39 -13.25
C GLN A 154 25.89 -24.60 -13.87
N LYS A 155 25.16 -25.66 -14.23
CA LYS A 155 25.71 -26.80 -14.98
C LYS A 155 26.08 -26.45 -16.43
N LEU A 156 25.64 -25.29 -16.92
CA LEU A 156 25.99 -24.77 -18.23
C LEU A 156 27.28 -23.93 -18.12
N PRO A 157 28.34 -24.23 -18.88
CA PRO A 157 29.62 -23.51 -18.80
C PRO A 157 29.51 -22.00 -19.00
N GLN A 158 28.51 -21.56 -19.77
CA GLN A 158 28.28 -20.15 -20.12
C GLN A 158 27.63 -19.33 -18.99
N VAL A 159 27.03 -19.98 -17.99
CA VAL A 159 26.29 -19.30 -16.91
C VAL A 159 27.22 -18.77 -15.82
N LEU A 160 28.44 -19.31 -15.72
CA LEU A 160 29.44 -18.88 -14.72
C LEU A 160 29.90 -17.42 -14.89
N GLU A 161 29.67 -16.82 -16.07
CA GLU A 161 30.07 -15.44 -16.38
C GLU A 161 28.94 -14.42 -16.14
N ILE A 162 27.72 -14.87 -15.86
CA ILE A 162 26.54 -14.01 -15.80
C ILE A 162 26.15 -13.74 -14.35
N LEU A 163 26.64 -12.63 -13.80
CA LEU A 163 26.17 -12.08 -12.53
C LEU A 163 25.03 -11.09 -12.79
N PHE A 164 23.81 -11.43 -12.37
CA PHE A 164 22.69 -10.50 -12.41
C PHE A 164 22.70 -9.61 -11.16
N VAL A 165 23.36 -8.45 -11.28
CA VAL A 165 23.27 -7.39 -10.26
C VAL A 165 21.97 -6.62 -10.46
N HIS A 166 20.94 -6.97 -9.70
CA HIS A 166 19.72 -6.19 -9.66
C HIS A 166 19.86 -5.04 -8.66
N ALA A 167 20.42 -3.92 -9.11
CA ALA A 167 20.32 -2.66 -8.39
C ALA A 167 18.90 -2.11 -8.54
N THR A 168 17.97 -2.56 -7.68
CA THR A 168 16.67 -1.88 -7.58
C THR A 168 16.90 -0.51 -6.95
N GLY A 169 17.01 0.54 -7.78
CA GLY A 169 17.12 1.95 -7.37
C GLY A 169 15.88 2.50 -6.62
N ASN A 170 15.09 1.63 -6.00
CA ASN A 170 13.94 1.94 -5.15
C ASN A 170 13.96 1.16 -3.83
N CYS A 171 15.07 0.47 -3.50
CA CYS A 171 15.36 -0.07 -2.16
C CYS A 171 15.97 0.99 -1.21
N ASP A 172 15.88 2.27 -1.58
CA ASP A 172 16.38 3.45 -0.85
C ASP A 172 15.67 3.76 0.47
N LEU A 173 14.74 2.91 0.92
CA LEU A 173 14.22 3.09 2.27
C LEU A 173 15.30 2.86 3.33
N GLN A 174 16.36 2.09 3.04
CA GLN A 174 17.45 1.73 3.97
C GLN A 174 18.80 1.32 3.29
N ASP A 175 19.18 1.86 2.13
CA ASP A 175 20.52 1.63 1.52
C ASP A 175 20.94 0.15 1.30
N HIS A 176 19.99 -0.73 0.93
CA HIS A 176 20.26 -2.17 0.71
C HIS A 176 20.58 -2.51 -0.74
N LYS A 177 21.54 -3.43 -0.96
CA LYS A 177 21.87 -4.00 -2.29
C LYS A 177 21.61 -5.50 -2.31
N VAL A 178 20.79 -5.95 -3.26
CA VAL A 178 20.48 -7.37 -3.46
C VAL A 178 21.24 -7.90 -4.68
N TYR A 179 21.96 -9.00 -4.48
CA TYR A 179 22.73 -9.69 -5.52
C TYR A 179 22.09 -11.06 -5.79
N SER A 180 21.90 -11.39 -7.07
CA SER A 180 21.35 -12.69 -7.50
C SER A 180 22.41 -13.43 -8.33
N LEU A 181 22.72 -14.67 -7.92
CA LEU A 181 23.70 -15.57 -8.54
C LEU A 181 23.05 -16.85 -9.08
#